data_AF-A0A3S4ZB00-F1
#
_entry.id   AF-A0A3S4ZB00-F1
#
_cell.length_a   1.000
_cell.length_b   1.000
_cell.length_c   1.000
_cell.angle_alpha   90.00
_cell.angle_beta   90.00
_cell.angle_gamma   90.00
#
_symmetry.space_group_name_H-M   'P 1'
#
loop_
_entity.id
_entity.type
_entity.pdbx_description
1 polymer ?
#
loop_
_entity_poly.entity_id
_entity_poly.type
_entity_poly.pdbx_seq_one_letter_code
_entity_poly.pdbx_strand_id
1 'polypeptide(L)' 'MTITSAAHSTSLQIEEPSSFRLLPHNIEAEKALLGAILINNDALDRVVDFLKPAHFF' A
#
# COMPACT_ATOMS: atom_id res chain seq x y z
N MET A 1 -26.24 27.02 45.95
CA MET A 1 -25.57 27.34 44.67
C MET A 1 -24.78 26.11 44.29
N THR A 2 -25.37 25.26 43.45
CA THR A 2 -24.86 23.91 43.12
C THR A 2 -23.63 23.99 42.23
N ILE A 3 -22.62 23.24 42.66
CA ILE A 3 -21.42 22.83 41.93
C ILE A 3 -21.79 22.21 40.56
N THR A 4 -21.16 22.66 39.48
CA THR A 4 -21.13 21.94 38.21
C THR A 4 -19.70 21.83 37.72
N SER A 5 -19.20 20.61 37.86
CA SER A 5 -18.04 20.05 37.19
C SER A 5 -18.16 20.22 35.68
N ALA A 6 -17.15 20.77 35.03
CA ALA A 6 -16.90 20.57 33.62
C ALA A 6 -15.49 19.96 33.51
N ALA A 7 -15.43 18.65 33.77
CA ALA A 7 -14.31 17.81 33.39
C ALA A 7 -14.00 18.08 31.92
N HIS A 8 -12.88 18.75 31.67
CA HIS A 8 -12.34 18.97 30.35
C HIS A 8 -11.80 17.63 29.87
N SER A 9 -12.64 16.90 29.14
CA SER A 9 -12.31 15.65 28.48
C SER A 9 -11.14 15.91 27.52
N THR A 10 -9.91 15.73 28.00
CA THR A 10 -8.73 15.63 27.13
C THR A 10 -8.85 14.29 26.43
N SER A 11 -9.54 14.29 25.29
CA SER A 11 -9.46 13.20 24.33
C SER A 11 -7.99 13.06 23.96
N LEU A 12 -7.36 12.00 24.46
CA LEU A 12 -6.07 11.54 23.96
C LEU A 12 -6.29 11.15 22.50
N GLN A 13 -6.02 12.08 21.60
CA GLN A 13 -5.92 11.80 20.18
C GLN A 13 -4.71 10.87 20.02
N ILE A 14 -4.99 9.58 19.96
CA ILE A 14 -4.06 8.62 19.39
C ILE A 14 -3.88 9.10 17.96
N GLU A 15 -2.72 9.69 17.64
CA GLU A 15 -2.32 9.94 16.26
C GLU A 15 -2.20 8.57 15.59
N GLU A 16 -3.30 8.13 14.98
CA GLU A 16 -3.27 7.07 13.98
C GLU A 16 -2.21 7.47 12.96
N PRO A 17 -1.14 6.67 12.79
CA PRO A 17 -0.05 7.03 11.89
C PRO A 17 -0.68 7.32 10.54
N SER A 18 -0.51 8.55 10.07
CA SER A 18 -1.02 9.04 8.80
C SER A 18 -0.82 7.93 7.77
N SER A 19 -1.92 7.31 7.33
CA SER A 19 -1.90 6.17 6.41
C SER A 19 -0.88 6.45 5.33
N PHE A 20 0.27 5.77 5.39
CA PHE A 20 1.35 5.97 4.45
C PHE A 20 0.74 5.73 3.08
N ARG A 21 0.69 6.79 2.27
CA ARG A 21 0.08 6.71 0.94
C ARG A 21 1.01 5.84 0.10
N LEU A 22 0.76 4.53 0.13
CA LEU A 22 1.47 3.57 -0.69
C LEU A 22 1.24 3.96 -2.15
N LEU A 23 2.30 3.82 -2.97
CA LEU A 23 2.13 3.99 -4.40
C LEU A 23 1.05 3.00 -4.87
N PRO A 24 0.19 3.39 -5.82
CA PRO A 24 -0.81 2.49 -6.38
C PRO A 24 -0.14 1.22 -6.91
N HIS A 25 -0.57 0.06 -6.43
CA HIS A 25 0.01 -1.24 -6.77
C HIS A 25 -1.05 -2.33 -6.82
N ASN A 26 -0.73 -3.43 -7.49
CA ASN A 26 -1.63 -4.57 -7.62
C ASN A 26 -0.85 -5.89 -7.60
N ILE A 27 -0.77 -6.48 -6.41
CA ILE A 27 -0.08 -7.75 -6.16
C ILE A 27 -0.62 -8.88 -7.03
N GLU A 28 -1.92 -8.87 -7.37
CA GLU A 28 -2.51 -9.91 -8.21
C GLU A 28 -2.02 -9.81 -9.66
N ALA A 29 -1.91 -8.60 -10.19
CA ALA A 29 -1.35 -8.36 -11.52
C ALA A 29 0.14 -8.75 -11.57
N GLU A 30 0.90 -8.44 -10.53
CA GLU A 30 2.32 -8.80 -10.41
C GLU A 30 2.53 -10.31 -10.42
N LYS A 31 1.75 -11.05 -9.62
CA LYS A 31 1.78 -12.52 -9.60
C LYS A 31 1.39 -13.12 -10.95
N ALA A 32 0.34 -12.60 -11.58
CA ALA A 32 -0.10 -13.06 -12.89
C ALA A 32 0.98 -12.83 -13.96
N LEU A 33 1.68 -11.69 -13.91
CA LEU A 33 2.78 -11.39 -14.80
C LEU A 33 3.96 -12.35 -14.61
N LEU A 34 4.37 -12.60 -13.37
CA LEU A 34 5.43 -13.56 -13.07
C LEU A 34 5.04 -14.97 -13.53
N GLY A 35 3.78 -15.37 -13.29
CA GLY A 35 3.25 -16.63 -13.79
C GLY A 35 3.32 -16.71 -15.32
N ALA A 36 2.94 -15.65 -16.02
CA ALA A 36 2.99 -15.57 -17.48
C ALA A 36 4.42 -15.71 -18.03
N ILE A 37 5.41 -15.08 -17.38
CA ILE A 37 6.83 -15.20 -17.77
C ILE A 37 7.34 -16.63 -17.52
N LEU A 38 6.96 -17.25 -16.39
CA LEU A 38 7.42 -18.60 -16.05
C LEU A 38 6.88 -19.68 -17.01
N ILE A 39 5.69 -19.48 -17.59
CA ILE A 39 5.14 -20.42 -18.57
C ILE A 39 5.56 -20.11 -20.01
N ASN A 40 5.94 -18.86 -20.29
CA ASN A 40 6.31 -18.40 -21.64
C ASN A 40 7.44 -17.36 -21.57
N ASN A 41 8.64 -17.79 -21.95
CA ASN A 41 9.83 -16.95 -21.92
C ASN A 41 9.74 -15.72 -22.85
N ASP A 42 9.02 -15.83 -23.98
CA ASP A 42 8.83 -14.71 -24.93
C ASP A 42 8.02 -13.56 -24.31
N ALA A 43 7.31 -13.80 -23.20
CA ALA A 43 6.61 -12.75 -22.48
C ALA A 43 7.59 -11.74 -21.86
N LEU A 44 8.80 -12.18 -21.49
CA LEU A 44 9.81 -11.30 -20.92
C LEU A 44 10.29 -10.25 -21.94
N ASP A 45 10.51 -10.65 -23.19
CA ASP A 45 10.98 -9.77 -24.26
C ASP A 45 10.03 -8.60 -24.52
N ARG A 46 8.74 -8.75 -24.21
CA ARG A 46 7.73 -7.70 -24.38
C ARG A 46 7.77 -6.63 -23.30
N VAL A 47 8.35 -6.93 -22.15
CA VAL A 47 8.28 -6.07 -20.95
C VAL A 47 9.65 -5.64 -20.43
N VAL A 48 10.73 -6.29 -20.85
CA VAL A 48 12.10 -6.08 -20.34
C VAL A 48 12.59 -4.64 -20.49
N ASP A 49 12.12 -3.91 -21.51
CA ASP A 49 12.54 -2.52 -21.75
C ASP A 49 12.09 -1.55 -20.64
N PHE A 50 10.99 -1.86 -19.95
CA PHE A 50 10.41 -0.97 -18.94
C PHE A 50 10.21 -1.62 -17.56
N LEU A 51 10.11 -2.95 -17.48
CA LEU A 51 9.87 -3.67 -16.24
C LEU A 51 11.19 -3.91 -15.50
N LYS A 52 11.36 -3.25 -14.36
CA LYS A 52 12.53 -3.40 -13.49
C LYS A 52 12.14 -4.15 -12.22
N PRO A 53 13.08 -4.88 -11.58
CA PRO A 53 12.79 -5.55 -10.29
C PRO A 53 12.25 -4.60 -9.22
N ALA A 54 12.69 -3.34 -9.21
CA ALA A 54 12.23 -2.31 -8.28
C ALA A 54 10.77 -1.84 -8.49
N HIS A 55 10.08 -2.30 -9.53
CA HIS A 55 8.67 -1.99 -9.77
C HIS A 55 7.71 -2.96 -9.08
N PHE A 56 8.21 -4.08 -8.54
CA PHE A 56 7.44 -5.07 -7.79
C PHE A 56 7.42 -4.75 -6.29
N PHE A 57 6.38 -5.22 -5.60
CA PHE A 57 6.19 -5.07 -4.14
C PHE A 57 6.79 -6.20 -3.31
#